data_AF-A0A183VF22-F1
#
_entry.id   AF-A0A183VF22-F1
#
_cell.length_a   1.000
_cell.length_b   1.000
_cell.length_c   1.000
_cell.angle_alpha   90.00
_cell.angle_beta   90.00
_cell.angle_gamma   90.00
#
_symmetry.space_group_name_H-M   'P 1'
#
loop_
_entity.id
_entity.type
_entity.pdbx_description
1 polymer ?
#
loop_
_entity_poly.entity_id
_entity_poly.type
_entity_poly.pdbx_seq_one_letter_code
_entity_poly.pdbx_strand_id
1 'polypeptide(L)'
;MRGWLSSENILSSRGGARDCVIFSQFGITERVATMLSRTHAALPNSCKVMLLQCIANMAVSNENATILQRSIPHLVKRLDSPLDLESTVAFQALTNLSLNILPAQIDLYVPAISICFKRLWVKGEANVNALRLLVNLSCCPDMVPHILSAKAVTGLLSVLDSDKPEVVLRAVIWLLCMSSAVEALSISYDIIAPLNKDPFANPHYTVYFAVYANKGRTELEKRLLEMSSGEGELAAKSKRLLETLSRIPEARSSVSHLNRL
;
A
#
# COMPACT_ATOMS: atom_id res chain seq x y z
N MET A 1 6.05 20.05 6.51
CA MET A 1 5.10 19.13 5.83
C MET A 1 3.97 18.72 6.78
N ARG A 2 3.15 19.68 7.21
CA ARG A 2 1.86 19.46 7.89
C ARG A 2 0.93 20.52 7.32
N GLY A 3 -0.23 20.15 6.82
CA GLY A 3 -1.20 21.11 6.28
C GLY A 3 -1.71 20.79 4.89
N TRP A 4 -2.14 19.55 4.65
CA TRP A 4 -3.01 19.20 3.54
C TRP A 4 -3.83 18.01 3.99
N LEU A 5 -4.89 18.26 4.78
CA LEU A 5 -6.00 17.36 5.11
C LEU A 5 -6.82 18.02 6.23
N SER A 6 -7.46 19.15 5.94
CA SER A 6 -8.52 19.70 6.78
C SER A 6 -9.30 20.70 5.98
N SER A 7 -10.37 20.24 5.32
CA SER A 7 -11.58 21.01 5.01
C SER A 7 -12.56 20.11 4.27
N GLU A 8 -13.07 19.05 4.91
CA GLU A 8 -14.30 18.33 4.52
C GLU A 8 -14.51 17.16 5.50
N ASN A 9 -15.12 17.41 6.67
CA ASN A 9 -15.78 16.39 7.52
C ASN A 9 -16.34 16.96 8.85
N ILE A 10 -17.03 18.10 8.82
CA ILE A 10 -17.51 18.74 10.06
C ILE A 10 -18.92 18.29 10.49
N LEU A 11 -19.63 17.45 9.73
CA LEU A 11 -21.01 17.06 10.10
C LEU A 11 -21.29 15.58 10.38
N SER A 12 -20.27 14.69 10.41
CA SER A 12 -20.43 13.27 10.79
C SER A 12 -19.65 12.84 12.06
N SER A 13 -18.85 13.74 12.63
CA SER A 13 -17.82 13.39 13.62
C SER A 13 -18.28 13.31 15.08
N ARG A 14 -19.48 13.81 15.44
CA ARG A 14 -19.95 13.85 16.84
C ARG A 14 -20.63 12.56 17.34
N GLY A 15 -21.18 11.74 16.43
CA GLY A 15 -21.80 10.46 16.78
C GLY A 15 -20.78 9.33 16.92
N GLY A 16 -19.98 9.08 15.88
CA GLY A 16 -19.05 7.94 15.84
C GLY A 16 -17.90 8.00 16.86
N ALA A 17 -17.50 9.20 17.29
CA ALA A 17 -16.47 9.36 18.32
C ALA A 17 -16.93 8.90 19.71
N ARG A 18 -18.23 9.10 20.05
CA ARG A 18 -18.80 8.67 21.34
C ARG A 18 -18.93 7.14 21.42
N ASP A 19 -19.37 6.51 20.33
CA ASP A 19 -19.52 5.06 20.28
C ASP A 19 -18.16 4.35 20.38
N CYS A 20 -17.11 4.91 19.77
CA CYS A 20 -15.75 4.37 19.85
C CYS A 20 -15.17 4.39 21.28
N VAL A 21 -15.46 5.44 22.06
CA VAL A 21 -15.06 5.55 23.48
C VAL A 21 -15.81 4.52 24.33
N ILE A 22 -17.10 4.31 24.07
CA ILE A 22 -17.91 3.28 24.75
C ILE A 22 -17.34 1.88 24.46
N PHE A 23 -17.03 1.54 23.21
CA PHE A 23 -16.46 0.23 22.87
C PHE A 23 -15.11 -0.05 23.56
N SER A 24 -14.26 0.97 23.70
CA SER A 24 -13.01 0.88 24.45
C SER A 24 -13.26 0.70 25.95
N GLN A 25 -14.19 1.47 26.54
CA GLN A 25 -14.55 1.39 27.97
C GLN A 25 -15.09 0.02 28.40
N PHE A 26 -15.74 -0.74 27.50
CA PHE A 26 -16.29 -2.07 27.81
C PHE A 26 -15.41 -3.24 27.30
N GLY A 27 -14.17 -2.99 26.85
CA GLY A 27 -13.26 -4.02 26.35
C GLY A 27 -13.77 -4.73 25.08
N ILE A 28 -14.67 -4.09 24.33
CA ILE A 28 -15.33 -4.70 23.17
C ILE A 28 -14.32 -4.83 22.02
N THR A 29 -13.43 -3.84 21.85
CA THR A 29 -12.37 -3.87 20.84
C THR A 29 -11.44 -5.08 21.01
N GLU A 30 -11.11 -5.45 22.26
CA GLU A 30 -10.29 -6.64 22.57
C GLU A 30 -11.02 -7.94 22.25
N ARG A 31 -12.31 -8.01 22.58
CA ARG A 31 -13.15 -9.18 22.26
C ARG A 31 -13.27 -9.36 20.76
N VAL A 32 -13.53 -8.29 20.01
CA VAL A 32 -13.62 -8.30 18.55
C VAL A 32 -12.29 -8.75 17.92
N ALA A 33 -11.15 -8.22 18.38
CA ALA A 33 -9.83 -8.66 17.94
C ALA A 33 -9.60 -10.15 18.24
N THR A 34 -10.00 -10.61 19.42
CA THR A 34 -9.88 -12.01 19.84
C THR A 34 -10.75 -12.92 18.98
N MET A 35 -11.99 -12.53 18.66
CA MET A 35 -12.89 -13.27 17.78
C MET A 35 -12.30 -13.44 16.37
N LEU A 36 -11.64 -12.41 15.83
CA LEU A 36 -10.94 -12.53 14.54
C LEU A 36 -9.85 -13.62 14.60
N SER A 37 -9.07 -13.63 15.68
CA SER A 37 -7.96 -14.57 15.82
C SER A 37 -8.38 -16.02 16.08
N ARG A 38 -9.48 -16.25 16.81
CA ARG A 38 -9.84 -17.59 17.33
C ARG A 38 -11.02 -18.25 16.62
N THR A 39 -12.05 -17.48 16.26
CA THR A 39 -13.35 -18.04 15.87
C THR A 39 -13.74 -17.71 14.43
N HIS A 40 -13.04 -16.78 13.78
CA HIS A 40 -13.38 -16.30 12.43
C HIS A 40 -13.62 -17.42 11.40
N ALA A 41 -12.78 -18.46 11.37
CA ALA A 41 -12.91 -19.54 10.39
C ALA A 41 -14.24 -20.31 10.50
N ALA A 42 -14.75 -20.46 11.73
CA ALA A 42 -15.98 -21.19 12.03
C ALA A 42 -17.26 -20.36 11.85
N LEU A 43 -17.15 -19.05 11.63
CA LEU A 43 -18.30 -18.18 11.45
C LEU A 43 -18.97 -18.39 10.08
N PRO A 44 -20.30 -18.22 10.00
CA PRO A 44 -20.99 -18.04 8.72
C PRO A 44 -20.38 -16.87 7.91
N ASN A 45 -20.47 -16.93 6.58
CA ASN A 45 -19.85 -15.91 5.71
C ASN A 45 -20.35 -14.48 5.99
N SER A 46 -21.64 -14.30 6.27
CA SER A 46 -22.19 -13.00 6.69
C SER A 46 -21.56 -12.50 7.99
N CYS A 47 -21.41 -13.37 8.98
CA CYS A 47 -20.78 -13.03 10.27
C CYS A 47 -19.28 -12.71 10.13
N LYS A 48 -18.55 -13.37 9.22
CA LYS A 48 -17.15 -13.04 8.89
C LYS A 48 -17.03 -11.60 8.40
N VAL A 49 -17.86 -11.24 7.41
CA VAL A 49 -17.89 -9.89 6.85
C VAL A 49 -18.28 -8.87 7.92
N MET A 50 -19.31 -9.14 8.72
CA MET A 50 -19.73 -8.24 9.80
C MET A 50 -18.62 -8.01 10.83
N LEU A 51 -17.89 -9.07 11.21
CA LEU A 51 -16.78 -8.97 12.14
C LEU A 51 -15.64 -8.10 11.57
N LEU A 52 -15.27 -8.32 10.31
CA LEU A 52 -14.27 -7.49 9.64
C LEU A 52 -14.75 -6.03 9.50
N GLN A 53 -16.03 -5.81 9.23
CA GLN A 53 -16.58 -4.46 9.10
C GLN A 53 -16.54 -3.72 10.44
N CYS A 54 -16.83 -4.43 11.53
CA CYS A 54 -16.68 -3.91 12.88
C CYS A 54 -15.23 -3.47 13.14
N ILE A 55 -14.25 -4.31 12.79
CA ILE A 55 -12.82 -3.97 12.89
C ILE A 55 -12.45 -2.77 12.02
N ALA A 56 -12.91 -2.74 10.77
CA ALA A 56 -12.62 -1.64 9.85
C ALA A 56 -13.13 -0.29 10.38
N ASN A 57 -14.34 -0.28 10.93
CA ASN A 57 -14.94 0.90 11.54
C ASN A 57 -14.20 1.32 12.82
N MET A 58 -13.85 0.36 13.69
CA MET A 58 -13.10 0.65 14.92
C MET A 58 -11.68 1.16 14.64
N ALA A 59 -11.02 0.68 13.59
CA ALA A 59 -9.68 1.06 13.20
C ALA A 59 -9.53 2.55 12.79
N VAL A 60 -10.64 3.27 12.59
CA VAL A 60 -10.64 4.71 12.34
C VAL A 60 -10.22 5.51 13.59
N SER A 61 -10.44 4.97 14.79
CA SER A 61 -10.02 5.59 16.06
C SER A 61 -8.59 5.16 16.43
N ASN A 62 -7.72 6.12 16.76
CA ASN A 62 -6.33 5.85 17.18
C ASN A 62 -6.24 4.96 18.43
N GLU A 63 -7.17 5.12 19.38
CA GLU A 63 -7.22 4.32 20.61
C GLU A 63 -7.50 2.84 20.26
N ASN A 64 -8.53 2.61 19.45
CA ASN A 64 -8.90 1.26 19.01
C ASN A 64 -7.86 0.67 18.06
N ALA A 65 -7.27 1.48 17.18
CA ALA A 65 -6.22 1.05 16.26
C ALA A 65 -5.04 0.43 17.02
N THR A 66 -4.64 1.01 18.15
CA THR A 66 -3.59 0.48 19.04
C THR A 66 -3.93 -0.93 19.54
N ILE A 67 -5.17 -1.16 19.96
CA ILE A 67 -5.66 -2.47 20.43
C ILE A 67 -5.72 -3.48 19.27
N LEU A 68 -6.15 -3.01 18.10
CA LEU A 68 -6.39 -3.80 16.89
C LEU A 68 -5.10 -4.16 16.12
N GLN A 69 -3.92 -3.64 16.51
CA GLN A 69 -2.65 -3.99 15.87
C GLN A 69 -2.41 -5.52 15.83
N ARG A 70 -2.81 -6.22 16.90
CA ARG A 70 -2.73 -7.69 16.99
C ARG A 70 -3.55 -8.41 15.89
N SER A 71 -4.51 -7.73 15.29
CA SER A 71 -5.38 -8.26 14.23
C SER A 71 -4.71 -8.22 12.84
N ILE A 72 -3.64 -7.44 12.65
CA ILE A 72 -3.00 -7.23 11.33
C ILE A 72 -2.68 -8.55 10.62
N PRO A 73 -1.99 -9.55 11.24
CA PRO A 73 -1.67 -10.80 10.56
C PRO A 73 -2.91 -11.58 10.11
N HIS A 74 -3.99 -11.48 10.88
CA HIS A 74 -5.25 -12.15 10.55
C HIS A 74 -5.99 -11.43 9.41
N LEU A 75 -5.98 -10.10 9.39
CA LEU A 75 -6.52 -9.30 8.28
C LEU A 75 -5.74 -9.53 6.98
N VAL A 76 -4.41 -9.63 7.05
CA VAL A 76 -3.57 -9.89 5.87
C VAL A 76 -3.93 -11.24 5.23
N LYS A 77 -4.23 -12.27 6.03
CA LYS A 77 -4.74 -13.57 5.54
C LYS A 77 -6.11 -13.49 4.86
N ARG A 78 -6.84 -12.38 4.97
CA ARG A 78 -8.16 -12.17 4.36
C ARG A 78 -8.12 -11.34 3.09
N LEU A 79 -7.00 -10.68 2.80
CA LEU A 79 -6.79 -9.96 1.54
C LEU A 79 -6.89 -10.85 0.29
N ASP A 80 -6.71 -12.16 0.46
CA ASP A 80 -6.87 -13.14 -0.60
C ASP A 80 -8.08 -14.07 -0.40
N SER A 81 -9.09 -13.62 0.34
CA SER A 81 -10.32 -14.39 0.52
C SER A 81 -11.02 -14.61 -0.83
N PRO A 82 -11.59 -15.81 -1.08
CA PRO A 82 -12.48 -16.05 -2.22
C PRO A 82 -13.81 -15.31 -2.09
N LEU A 83 -14.15 -14.79 -0.91
CA LEU A 83 -15.31 -13.93 -0.70
C LEU A 83 -14.90 -12.46 -0.92
N ASP A 84 -15.29 -11.88 -2.06
CA ASP A 84 -14.88 -10.54 -2.45
C ASP A 84 -15.16 -9.48 -1.38
N LEU A 85 -16.34 -9.54 -0.76
CA LEU A 85 -16.72 -8.60 0.29
C LEU A 85 -15.83 -8.73 1.54
N GLU A 86 -15.41 -9.95 1.89
CA GLU A 86 -14.49 -10.19 3.00
C GLU A 86 -13.11 -9.58 2.71
N SER A 87 -12.61 -9.77 1.49
CA SER A 87 -11.35 -9.18 1.02
C SER A 87 -11.43 -7.65 1.01
N THR A 88 -12.48 -7.07 0.45
CA THR A 88 -12.69 -5.61 0.40
C THR A 88 -12.68 -5.00 1.79
N VAL A 89 -13.41 -5.58 2.74
CA VAL A 89 -13.47 -5.06 4.11
C VAL A 89 -12.14 -5.27 4.85
N ALA A 90 -11.41 -6.36 4.59
CA ALA A 90 -10.06 -6.56 5.12
C ALA A 90 -9.07 -5.50 4.61
N PHE A 91 -9.12 -5.15 3.31
CA PHE A 91 -8.34 -4.04 2.76
C PHE A 91 -8.69 -2.71 3.43
N GLN A 92 -9.98 -2.44 3.64
CA GLN A 92 -10.42 -1.21 4.31
C GLN A 92 -9.89 -1.14 5.76
N ALA A 93 -9.97 -2.24 6.51
CA ALA A 93 -9.42 -2.32 7.87
C ALA A 93 -7.90 -2.08 7.89
N LEU A 94 -7.15 -2.73 7.01
CA LEU A 94 -5.69 -2.57 6.93
C LEU A 94 -5.28 -1.17 6.45
N THR A 95 -6.06 -0.56 5.56
CA THR A 95 -5.85 0.84 5.16
C THR A 95 -6.00 1.78 6.36
N ASN A 96 -7.00 1.58 7.21
CA ASN A 96 -7.17 2.38 8.42
C ASN A 96 -6.04 2.15 9.44
N LEU A 97 -5.61 0.91 9.63
CA LEU A 97 -4.52 0.57 10.56
C LEU A 97 -3.13 0.99 10.07
N SER A 98 -2.94 1.21 8.77
CA SER A 98 -1.66 1.55 8.15
C SER A 98 -1.35 3.06 8.11
N LEU A 99 -2.18 3.91 8.72
CA LEU A 99 -1.95 5.36 8.73
C LEU A 99 -0.67 5.76 9.49
N ASN A 100 -0.27 4.98 10.51
CA ASN A 100 0.91 5.24 11.33
C ASN A 100 1.63 3.93 11.66
N ILE A 101 2.31 3.33 10.67
CA ILE A 101 3.05 2.08 10.85
C ILE A 101 4.30 2.34 11.70
N LEU A 102 4.44 1.60 12.80
CA LEU A 102 5.62 1.62 13.65
C LEU A 102 6.68 0.61 13.13
N PRO A 103 7.98 0.82 13.39
CA PRO A 103 9.04 -0.10 12.96
C PRO A 103 8.81 -1.56 13.39
N ALA A 104 8.26 -1.78 14.59
CA ALA A 104 7.95 -3.12 15.11
C ALA A 104 6.80 -3.84 14.36
N GLN A 105 6.07 -3.13 13.49
CA GLN A 105 4.91 -3.65 12.75
C GLN A 105 5.22 -3.97 11.29
N ILE A 106 6.40 -3.59 10.79
CA ILE A 106 6.81 -3.75 9.38
C ILE A 106 6.57 -5.20 8.91
N ASP A 107 7.09 -6.18 9.66
CA ASP A 107 6.97 -7.60 9.33
C ASP A 107 5.52 -8.10 9.27
N LEU A 108 4.59 -7.43 9.98
CA LEU A 108 3.17 -7.78 9.96
C LEU A 108 2.51 -7.36 8.63
N TYR A 109 3.01 -6.30 7.99
CA TYR A 109 2.50 -5.76 6.73
C TYR A 109 3.20 -6.32 5.49
N VAL A 110 4.46 -6.74 5.58
CA VAL A 110 5.24 -7.29 4.46
C VAL A 110 4.46 -8.31 3.61
N PRO A 111 3.72 -9.28 4.18
CA PRO A 111 3.00 -10.26 3.35
C PRO A 111 1.89 -9.65 2.49
N ALA A 112 1.34 -8.49 2.88
CA ALA A 112 0.29 -7.80 2.12
C ALA A 112 0.79 -7.27 0.76
N ILE A 113 2.07 -6.91 0.65
CA ILE A 113 2.67 -6.33 -0.57
C ILE A 113 2.41 -7.21 -1.79
N SER A 114 2.73 -8.51 -1.68
CA SER A 114 2.58 -9.46 -2.78
C SER A 114 1.11 -9.64 -3.20
N ILE A 115 0.18 -9.53 -2.24
CA ILE A 115 -1.26 -9.64 -2.47
C ILE A 115 -1.78 -8.39 -3.18
N CYS A 116 -1.34 -7.20 -2.72
CA CYS A 116 -1.65 -5.94 -3.38
C CYS A 116 -1.24 -5.96 -4.85
N PHE A 117 -0.03 -6.42 -5.18
CA PHE A 117 0.41 -6.51 -6.58
C PHE A 117 -0.47 -7.44 -7.42
N LYS A 118 -0.80 -8.64 -6.92
CA LYS A 118 -1.73 -9.54 -7.64
C LYS A 118 -3.08 -8.89 -7.92
N ARG A 119 -3.55 -8.04 -7.01
CA ARG A 119 -4.87 -7.39 -7.07
C ARG A 119 -4.90 -6.15 -7.98
N LEU A 120 -3.76 -5.58 -8.40
CA LEU A 120 -3.71 -4.38 -9.26
C LEU A 120 -4.42 -4.56 -10.60
N TRP A 121 -4.38 -5.78 -11.17
CA TRP A 121 -5.01 -6.11 -12.45
C TRP A 121 -6.42 -6.71 -12.32
N VAL A 122 -6.91 -6.86 -11.09
CA VAL A 122 -8.30 -7.29 -10.84
C VAL A 122 -9.20 -6.08 -10.96
N LYS A 123 -9.96 -6.00 -12.06
CA LYS A 123 -10.91 -4.91 -12.30
C LYS A 123 -11.95 -4.83 -11.18
N GLY A 124 -12.42 -3.63 -10.87
CA GLY A 124 -13.47 -3.40 -9.88
C GLY A 124 -12.97 -2.57 -8.72
N GLU A 125 -13.37 -2.92 -7.50
CA GLU A 125 -12.87 -2.29 -6.27
C GLU A 125 -11.55 -2.90 -5.79
N ALA A 126 -11.22 -4.12 -6.24
CA ALA A 126 -10.03 -4.85 -5.79
C ALA A 126 -8.74 -4.08 -6.05
N ASN A 127 -8.55 -3.53 -7.26
CA ASN A 127 -7.37 -2.73 -7.60
C ASN A 127 -7.33 -1.40 -6.85
N VAL A 128 -8.46 -0.71 -6.68
CA VAL A 128 -8.56 0.52 -5.89
C VAL A 128 -8.16 0.28 -4.44
N ASN A 129 -8.68 -0.78 -3.83
CA ASN A 129 -8.38 -1.16 -2.45
C ASN A 129 -6.90 -1.55 -2.25
N ALA A 130 -6.33 -2.29 -3.21
CA ALA A 130 -4.91 -2.61 -3.21
C ALA A 130 -4.04 -1.36 -3.32
N LEU A 131 -4.39 -0.42 -4.22
CA LEU A 131 -3.68 0.84 -4.39
C LEU A 131 -3.77 1.73 -3.15
N ARG A 132 -4.94 1.81 -2.50
CA ARG A 132 -5.11 2.57 -1.24
C ARG A 132 -4.18 2.07 -0.15
N LEU A 133 -4.08 0.75 0.02
CA LEU A 133 -3.15 0.16 0.98
C LEU A 133 -1.70 0.42 0.57
N LEU A 134 -1.33 0.21 -0.71
CA LEU A 134 0.02 0.46 -1.21
C LEU A 134 0.47 1.91 -1.01
N VAL A 135 -0.42 2.90 -1.21
CA VAL A 135 -0.12 4.31 -0.90
C VAL A 135 0.24 4.48 0.57
N ASN A 136 -0.55 3.93 1.50
CA ASN A 136 -0.26 4.04 2.92
C ASN A 136 1.04 3.32 3.31
N LEU A 137 1.30 2.13 2.74
CA LEU A 137 2.56 1.43 2.97
C LEU A 137 3.75 2.27 2.47
N SER A 138 3.65 2.88 1.28
CA SER A 138 4.70 3.76 0.74
C SER A 138 4.89 5.07 1.50
N CYS A 139 3.92 5.49 2.33
CA CYS A 139 4.07 6.63 3.23
C CYS A 139 4.89 6.29 4.49
N CYS A 140 5.15 5.00 4.77
CA CYS A 140 6.09 4.56 5.80
C CYS A 140 7.46 4.32 5.14
N PRO A 141 8.49 5.15 5.41
CA PRO A 141 9.78 5.04 4.73
C PRO A 141 10.45 3.66 4.91
N ASP A 142 10.31 3.05 6.09
CA ASP A 142 10.87 1.72 6.39
C ASP A 142 10.19 0.58 5.60
N MET A 143 8.95 0.78 5.15
CA MET A 143 8.26 -0.19 4.29
C MET A 143 8.75 -0.14 2.84
N VAL A 144 9.25 1.00 2.37
CA VAL A 144 9.57 1.22 0.95
C VAL A 144 10.62 0.24 0.43
N PRO A 145 11.74 -0.07 1.14
CA PRO A 145 12.67 -1.12 0.72
C PRO A 145 12.02 -2.48 0.49
N HIS A 146 11.04 -2.88 1.31
CA HIS A 146 10.32 -4.15 1.15
C HIS A 146 9.36 -4.14 -0.05
N ILE A 147 8.75 -3.00 -0.36
CA ILE A 147 7.92 -2.84 -1.57
C ILE A 147 8.80 -2.93 -2.82
N LEU A 148 9.95 -2.26 -2.79
CA LEU A 148 10.89 -2.20 -3.89
C LEU A 148 11.58 -3.54 -4.18
N SER A 149 11.86 -4.33 -3.14
CA SER A 149 12.47 -5.67 -3.27
C SER A 149 11.47 -6.76 -3.69
N ALA A 150 10.17 -6.48 -3.61
CA ALA A 150 9.14 -7.43 -3.99
C ALA A 150 9.21 -7.76 -5.48
N LYS A 151 8.74 -8.97 -5.82
CA LYS A 151 8.69 -9.43 -7.20
C LYS A 151 7.75 -8.55 -8.02
N ALA A 152 8.30 -7.86 -9.01
CA ALA A 152 7.54 -7.13 -10.01
C ALA A 152 6.72 -8.09 -10.86
N VAL A 153 5.49 -7.69 -11.16
CA VAL A 153 4.67 -8.34 -12.18
C VAL A 153 5.04 -7.73 -13.53
N THR A 154 5.15 -8.57 -14.56
CA THR A 154 5.39 -8.13 -15.94
C THR A 154 4.36 -7.10 -16.35
N GLY A 155 4.81 -5.96 -16.88
CA GLY A 155 3.92 -4.87 -17.24
C GLY A 155 3.36 -4.12 -16.03
N LEU A 156 4.10 -4.02 -14.92
CA LEU A 156 3.72 -3.25 -13.72
C LEU A 156 3.08 -1.88 -14.06
N LEU A 157 3.67 -1.15 -15.00
CA LEU A 157 3.23 0.18 -15.39
C LEU A 157 1.93 0.21 -16.23
N SER A 158 1.44 -0.94 -16.70
CA SER A 158 0.14 -1.04 -17.39
C SER A 158 -1.05 -0.69 -16.50
N VAL A 159 -0.88 -0.63 -15.18
CA VAL A 159 -1.90 -0.09 -14.26
C VAL A 159 -2.26 1.37 -14.58
N LEU A 160 -1.32 2.11 -15.20
CA LEU A 160 -1.51 3.50 -15.65
C LEU A 160 -2.37 3.60 -16.91
N ASP A 161 -2.59 2.47 -17.61
CA ASP A 161 -3.41 2.40 -18.82
C ASP A 161 -4.90 2.08 -18.48
N SER A 162 -5.30 2.22 -17.21
CA SER A 162 -6.69 1.97 -16.78
C SER A 162 -7.64 3.05 -17.31
N ASP A 163 -8.82 2.60 -17.74
CA ASP A 163 -9.97 3.43 -18.11
C ASP A 163 -10.64 4.15 -16.93
N LYS A 164 -10.29 3.78 -15.68
CA LYS A 164 -10.83 4.39 -14.47
C LYS A 164 -9.88 5.47 -13.94
N PRO A 165 -10.27 6.77 -13.97
CA PRO A 165 -9.41 7.87 -13.52
C PRO A 165 -8.91 7.72 -12.08
N GLU A 166 -9.74 7.18 -11.18
CA GLU A 166 -9.36 6.93 -9.79
C GLU A 166 -8.20 5.93 -9.66
N VAL A 167 -8.19 4.86 -10.49
CA VAL A 167 -7.12 3.85 -10.48
C VAL A 167 -5.81 4.49 -10.92
N VAL A 168 -5.85 5.24 -12.03
CA VAL A 168 -4.67 5.94 -12.57
C VAL A 168 -4.12 6.95 -11.55
N LEU A 169 -5.00 7.78 -10.97
CA LEU A 169 -4.60 8.76 -9.96
C LEU A 169 -3.94 8.10 -8.74
N ARG A 170 -4.54 7.03 -8.20
CA ARG A 170 -3.95 6.32 -7.05
C ARG A 170 -2.64 5.63 -7.40
N ALA A 171 -2.50 5.09 -8.61
CA ALA A 171 -1.25 4.51 -9.07
C ALA A 171 -0.13 5.55 -9.19
N VAL A 172 -0.43 6.73 -9.75
CA VAL A 172 0.54 7.86 -9.80
C VAL A 172 0.91 8.33 -8.39
N ILE A 173 -0.05 8.45 -7.48
CA ILE A 173 0.22 8.82 -6.08
C ILE A 173 1.11 7.78 -5.41
N TRP A 174 0.83 6.49 -5.60
CA TRP A 174 1.64 5.41 -5.04
C TRP A 174 3.09 5.45 -5.55
N LEU A 175 3.28 5.58 -6.87
CA LEU A 175 4.59 5.74 -7.49
C LEU A 175 5.31 7.00 -6.99
N LEU A 176 4.57 8.08 -6.75
CA LEU A 176 5.11 9.32 -6.19
C LEU A 176 5.56 9.17 -4.73
N CYS A 177 4.75 8.57 -3.87
CA CYS A 177 5.14 8.30 -2.48
C CYS A 177 6.40 7.43 -2.42
N MET A 178 6.43 6.35 -3.20
CA MET A 178 7.58 5.45 -3.29
C MET A 178 8.83 6.18 -3.82
N SER A 179 8.71 6.94 -4.90
CA SER A 179 9.85 7.67 -5.50
C SER A 179 10.35 8.80 -4.59
N SER A 180 9.45 9.48 -3.87
CA SER A 180 9.84 10.50 -2.90
C SER A 180 10.67 9.90 -1.77
N ALA A 181 10.33 8.69 -1.30
CA ALA A 181 11.13 7.99 -0.31
C ALA A 181 12.47 7.50 -0.87
N VAL A 182 12.50 7.02 -2.12
CA VAL A 182 13.76 6.64 -2.81
C VAL A 182 14.69 7.84 -2.92
N GLU A 183 14.19 9.02 -3.32
CA GLU A 183 14.95 10.26 -3.38
C GLU A 183 15.45 10.65 -1.98
N ALA A 184 14.53 10.81 -1.02
CA ALA A 184 14.84 11.36 0.30
C ALA A 184 15.80 10.48 1.12
N LEU A 185 15.69 9.15 0.98
CA LEU A 185 16.54 8.19 1.70
C LEU A 185 17.70 7.67 0.85
N SER A 186 17.85 8.14 -0.40
CA SER A 186 18.87 7.66 -1.34
C SER A 186 18.87 6.13 -1.49
N ILE A 187 17.67 5.54 -1.64
CA ILE A 187 17.52 4.08 -1.72
C ILE A 187 18.14 3.57 -3.04
N SER A 188 19.24 2.84 -2.91
CA SER A 188 19.90 2.14 -4.02
C SER A 188 19.53 0.65 -4.03
N TYR A 189 19.93 -0.06 -5.09
CA TYR A 189 19.75 -1.51 -5.13
C TYR A 189 20.48 -2.22 -3.99
N ASP A 190 21.64 -1.73 -3.56
CA ASP A 190 22.43 -2.36 -2.49
C ASP A 190 21.67 -2.40 -1.16
N ILE A 191 20.82 -1.41 -0.90
CA ILE A 191 19.95 -1.37 0.29
C ILE A 191 18.84 -2.43 0.20
N ILE A 192 18.28 -2.66 -0.99
CA ILE A 192 17.15 -3.59 -1.16
C ILE A 192 17.59 -5.03 -1.46
N ALA A 193 18.82 -5.25 -1.91
CA ALA A 193 19.33 -6.56 -2.31
C ALA A 193 19.17 -7.64 -1.23
N PRO A 194 19.42 -7.38 0.07
CA PRO A 194 19.17 -8.35 1.14
C PRO A 194 17.70 -8.74 1.32
N LEU A 195 16.78 -7.90 0.83
CA LEU A 195 15.34 -8.12 0.91
C LEU A 195 14.78 -8.79 -0.35
N ASN A 196 15.59 -8.98 -1.39
CA ASN A 196 15.18 -9.65 -2.62
C ASN A 196 15.03 -11.15 -2.36
N LYS A 197 13.79 -11.66 -2.45
CA LYS A 197 13.48 -13.08 -2.24
C LYS A 197 13.47 -13.91 -3.53
N ASP A 198 13.91 -13.34 -4.65
CA ASP A 198 14.10 -14.11 -5.88
C ASP A 198 15.14 -15.22 -5.66
N PRO A 199 14.87 -16.49 -6.05
CA PRO A 199 15.80 -17.61 -5.83
C PRO A 199 17.18 -17.41 -6.45
N PHE A 200 17.28 -16.59 -7.50
CA PHE A 200 18.53 -16.28 -8.19
C PHE A 200 19.07 -14.89 -7.84
N ALA A 201 18.47 -14.23 -6.84
CA ALA A 201 18.75 -12.85 -6.46
C ALA A 201 18.73 -11.88 -7.65
N ASN A 202 17.92 -12.16 -8.69
CA ASN A 202 17.97 -11.37 -9.91
C ASN A 202 17.36 -9.98 -9.69
N PRO A 203 18.13 -8.88 -9.87
CA PRO A 203 17.63 -7.52 -9.70
C PRO A 203 16.44 -7.20 -10.62
N HIS A 204 16.43 -7.73 -11.84
CA HIS A 204 15.45 -7.37 -12.87
C HIS A 204 14.01 -7.80 -12.55
N TYR A 205 13.82 -8.70 -11.59
CA TYR A 205 12.49 -9.11 -11.13
C TYR A 205 11.98 -8.29 -9.95
N THR A 206 12.71 -7.27 -9.50
CA THR A 206 12.27 -6.39 -8.41
C THR A 206 11.44 -5.22 -8.92
N VAL A 207 10.53 -4.70 -8.08
CA VAL A 207 9.79 -3.45 -8.37
C VAL A 207 10.76 -2.29 -8.60
N TYR A 208 11.86 -2.23 -7.86
CA TYR A 208 12.90 -1.23 -8.06
C TYR A 208 13.41 -1.18 -9.50
N PHE A 209 13.80 -2.32 -10.07
CA PHE A 209 14.25 -2.36 -11.47
C PHE A 209 13.11 -2.13 -12.46
N ALA A 210 11.90 -2.59 -12.15
CA ALA A 210 10.73 -2.36 -13.00
C ALA A 210 10.37 -0.88 -13.15
N VAL A 211 10.74 -0.03 -12.18
CA VAL A 211 10.44 1.41 -12.18
C VAL A 211 11.66 2.25 -12.55
N TYR A 212 12.84 1.97 -11.99
CA TYR A 212 13.99 2.88 -12.05
C TYR A 212 15.09 2.46 -13.04
N ALA A 213 15.04 1.26 -13.61
CA ALA A 213 15.96 0.89 -14.70
C ALA A 213 15.52 1.52 -16.03
N ASN A 214 16.46 1.75 -16.97
CA ASN A 214 16.25 2.48 -18.21
C ASN A 214 14.88 2.27 -18.87
N LYS A 215 14.53 1.00 -19.12
CA LYS A 215 13.30 0.63 -19.84
C LYS A 215 12.05 1.08 -19.08
N GLY A 216 11.92 0.66 -17.82
CA GLY A 216 10.76 0.98 -16.98
C GLY A 216 10.65 2.48 -16.74
N ARG A 217 11.78 3.13 -16.50
CA ARG A 217 11.84 4.57 -16.27
C ARG A 217 11.38 5.37 -17.49
N THR A 218 11.91 5.06 -18.67
CA THR A 218 11.51 5.71 -19.93
C THR A 218 10.02 5.52 -20.20
N GLU A 219 9.50 4.30 -19.95
CA GLU A 219 8.09 3.97 -20.11
C GLU A 219 7.18 4.76 -19.14
N LEU A 220 7.64 4.95 -17.90
CA LEU A 220 6.94 5.74 -16.89
C LEU A 220 6.98 7.24 -17.23
N GLU A 221 8.15 7.79 -17.52
CA GLU A 221 8.32 9.21 -17.86
C GLU A 221 7.47 9.60 -19.06
N LYS A 222 7.41 8.75 -20.11
CA LYS A 222 6.53 8.97 -21.27
C LYS A 222 5.06 9.12 -20.87
N ARG A 223 4.51 8.17 -20.08
CA ARG A 223 3.11 8.21 -19.64
C ARG A 223 2.83 9.42 -18.75
N LEU A 224 3.76 9.76 -17.87
CA LEU A 224 3.59 10.91 -16.97
C LEU A 224 3.60 12.24 -17.74
N LEU A 225 4.41 12.37 -18.80
CA LEU A 225 4.41 13.53 -19.67
C LEU A 225 3.03 13.72 -20.33
N GLU A 226 2.46 12.66 -20.87
CA GLU A 226 1.11 12.67 -21.45
C GLU A 226 0.07 13.11 -20.40
N MET A 227 0.09 12.51 -19.21
CA MET A 227 -0.84 12.85 -18.11
C MET A 227 -0.63 14.26 -17.53
N SER A 228 0.58 14.80 -17.62
CA SER A 228 0.92 16.14 -17.10
C SER A 228 0.38 17.29 -17.95
N SER A 229 -0.02 17.00 -19.19
CA SER A 229 -0.56 18.00 -20.12
C SER A 229 -1.96 18.50 -19.76
N GLY A 230 -2.70 17.75 -18.94
CA GLY A 230 -4.03 18.12 -18.48
C GLY A 230 -4.05 19.07 -17.28
N GLU A 231 -5.25 19.21 -16.70
CA GLU A 231 -5.50 19.99 -15.49
C GLU A 231 -5.92 19.09 -14.31
N GLY A 232 -5.88 19.63 -13.09
CA GLY A 232 -6.34 18.94 -11.88
C GLY A 232 -5.27 18.09 -11.18
N GLU A 233 -5.73 17.25 -10.25
CA GLU A 233 -4.84 16.55 -9.33
C GLU A 233 -3.91 15.56 -10.04
N LEU A 234 -4.41 14.79 -11.00
CA LEU A 234 -3.60 13.83 -11.75
C LEU A 234 -2.41 14.52 -12.43
N ALA A 235 -2.65 15.62 -13.15
CA ALA A 235 -1.60 16.37 -13.82
C ALA A 235 -0.58 16.92 -12.81
N ALA A 236 -1.03 17.45 -11.67
CA ALA A 236 -0.15 17.97 -10.62
C ALA A 236 0.73 16.87 -9.99
N LYS A 237 0.17 15.68 -9.70
CA LYS A 237 0.93 14.54 -9.17
C LYS A 237 1.91 14.00 -10.21
N SER A 238 1.52 13.92 -11.48
CA SER A 238 2.39 13.47 -12.57
C SER A 238 3.59 14.39 -12.78
N LYS A 239 3.39 15.72 -12.79
CA LYS A 239 4.49 16.70 -12.84
C LYS A 239 5.47 16.52 -11.69
N ARG A 240 4.94 16.39 -10.47
CA ARG A 240 5.78 16.19 -9.28
C ARG A 240 6.53 14.86 -9.31
N LEU A 241 5.95 13.80 -9.87
CA LEU A 241 6.64 12.54 -10.04
C LEU A 241 7.77 12.65 -11.07
N LEU A 242 7.56 13.32 -12.21
CA LEU A 242 8.63 13.61 -13.18
C LEU A 242 9.80 14.38 -12.54
N GLU A 243 9.51 15.43 -11.79
CA GLU A 243 10.52 16.20 -11.05
C GLU A 243 11.29 15.32 -10.06
N THR A 244 10.59 14.48 -9.30
CA THR A 244 11.19 13.56 -8.33
C THR A 244 12.09 12.53 -9.03
N LEU A 245 11.62 11.93 -10.13
CA LEU A 245 12.40 10.96 -10.91
C LEU A 245 13.69 11.58 -11.41
N SER A 246 13.67 12.82 -11.91
CA SER A 246 14.87 13.51 -12.43
C SER A 246 16.03 13.63 -11.42
N ARG A 247 15.74 13.51 -10.11
CA ARG A 247 16.73 13.57 -9.03
C ARG A 247 17.19 12.20 -8.55
N ILE A 248 16.47 11.14 -8.92
CA ILE A 248 16.83 9.76 -8.61
C ILE A 248 17.77 9.27 -9.70
N PRO A 249 18.96 8.71 -9.38
CA PRO A 249 19.82 8.07 -10.37
C PRO A 249 19.13 6.89 -11.04
N GLU A 250 19.46 6.64 -12.31
CA GLU A 250 18.99 5.43 -12.99
C GLU A 250 19.54 4.16 -12.31
N ALA A 251 18.69 3.15 -12.11
CA ALA A 251 19.10 1.89 -11.53
C ALA A 251 20.00 1.12 -12.50
N ARG A 252 21.23 0.83 -12.06
CA ARG A 252 22.21 0.02 -12.81
C ARG A 252 22.34 -1.35 -12.16
N SER A 253 22.40 -2.40 -12.96
CA SER A 253 22.72 -3.73 -12.43
C SER A 253 24.22 -3.82 -12.13
N SER A 254 24.57 -4.10 -10.88
CA SER A 254 25.96 -4.31 -10.44
C SER A 254 26.60 -5.59 -11.02
N VAL A 255 25.91 -6.30 -11.92
CA VAL A 255 26.40 -7.51 -12.63
C VAL A 255 27.63 -7.21 -13.50
N SER A 256 27.95 -5.93 -13.74
CA SER A 256 29.19 -5.51 -14.40
C SER A 256 30.47 -5.73 -13.58
N HIS A 257 30.38 -6.00 -12.28
CA HIS A 257 31.57 -6.24 -11.44
C HIS A 257 32.11 -7.69 -11.49
N LEU A 258 31.34 -8.64 -12.06
CA LEU A 258 31.80 -10.03 -12.24
C LEU A 258 32.60 -10.25 -13.54
N ASN A 259 32.64 -9.27 -14.44
CA ASN A 259 33.48 -9.31 -15.65
C ASN A 259 34.87 -8.66 -15.43
N ARG A 260 35.32 -8.55 -14.18
CA ARG A 260 36.65 -8.01 -13.81
C ARG A 260 37.43 -8.93 -12.86
N LEU A 261 37.27 -10.24 -13.00
CA LEU A 261 38.16 -11.25 -12.41
C LEU A 261 38.71 -12.14 -13.51
#